data_AF-A0A7Z1SAH2-F1
#
_entry.id   AF-A0A7Z1SAH2-F1
#
_cell.length_a   1.000
_cell.length_b   1.000
_cell.length_c   1.000
_cell.angle_alpha   90.00
_cell.angle_beta   90.00
_cell.angle_gamma   90.00
#
_symmetry.space_group_name_H-M   'P 1'
#
loop_
_entity.id
_entity.type
_entity.pdbx_description
1 polymer ?
#
loop_
_entity_poly.entity_id
_entity_poly.type
_entity_poly.pdbx_seq_one_letter_code
_entity_poly.pdbx_strand_id
1 'polypeptide(L)'
;PDLLAERLQKAGRKSVGVANAGISANRLLSEADGYNALARFDSDVLAVPGVTHVVILEGVNDLGGAARDKRPMLTPQTVIGAYRQMIARAPDRNIKVILATILPYKGAGYWSAEGDAVRIAVNDWIRTTKEADGFVDLARAVADPADPSRMTKPYDV
;
A
#
# COMPACT_ATOMS: atom_id res chain seq x y z
N PRO A 1 4.16 -11.89 -0.69
CA PRO A 1 2.87 -12.63 -0.82
C PRO A 1 3.08 -14.11 -0.47
N ASP A 2 4.10 -14.72 -1.06
CA ASP A 2 4.42 -16.15 -0.86
C ASP A 2 4.71 -16.51 0.59
N LEU A 3 5.51 -15.70 1.30
CA LEU A 3 5.77 -15.90 2.73
C LEU A 3 4.49 -15.83 3.58
N LEU A 4 3.51 -14.99 3.21
CA LEU A 4 2.23 -14.94 3.90
C LEU A 4 1.42 -16.21 3.61
N ALA A 5 1.36 -16.64 2.35
CA ALA A 5 0.70 -17.87 1.95
C ALA A 5 1.27 -19.07 2.71
N GLU A 6 2.59 -19.19 2.75
CA GLU A 6 3.29 -20.26 3.46
C GLU A 6 2.99 -20.25 4.97
N ARG A 7 2.99 -19.07 5.60
CA ARG A 7 2.65 -18.95 7.03
C ARG A 7 1.21 -19.35 7.32
N LEU A 8 0.27 -19.01 6.45
CA LEU A 8 -1.14 -19.44 6.60
C LEU A 8 -1.28 -20.96 6.48
N GLN A 9 -0.60 -21.56 5.52
CA GLN A 9 -0.59 -23.01 5.34
C GLN A 9 0.03 -23.73 6.54
N LYS A 10 1.17 -23.25 7.04
CA LYS A 10 1.83 -23.75 8.27
C LYS A 10 0.95 -23.58 9.52
N ALA A 11 0.13 -22.54 9.57
CA ALA A 11 -0.86 -22.31 10.64
C ALA A 11 -2.15 -23.14 10.48
N GLY A 12 -2.20 -24.08 9.53
CA GLY A 12 -3.36 -24.96 9.31
C GLY A 12 -4.52 -24.31 8.54
N ARG A 13 -4.36 -23.10 8.01
CA ARG A 13 -5.37 -22.40 7.18
C ARG A 13 -5.32 -22.88 5.73
N LYS A 14 -5.46 -24.20 5.52
CA LYS A 14 -5.22 -24.86 4.23
C LYS A 14 -6.16 -24.42 3.11
N SER A 15 -7.36 -23.95 3.45
CA SER A 15 -8.36 -23.46 2.50
C SER A 15 -8.18 -21.99 2.10
N VAL A 16 -7.11 -21.31 2.57
CA VAL A 16 -6.84 -19.92 2.23
C VAL A 16 -5.77 -19.84 1.15
N GLY A 17 -6.16 -19.27 0.00
CA GLY A 17 -5.22 -18.86 -1.06
C GLY A 17 -4.79 -17.41 -0.90
N VAL A 18 -3.60 -17.07 -1.38
CA VAL A 18 -3.10 -15.68 -1.45
C VAL A 18 -2.74 -15.39 -2.90
N ALA A 19 -3.49 -14.48 -3.53
CA ALA A 19 -3.18 -13.99 -4.86
C ALA A 19 -2.30 -12.74 -4.76
N ASN A 20 -1.33 -12.61 -5.67
CA ASN A 20 -0.51 -11.41 -5.79
C ASN A 20 -0.96 -10.60 -7.01
N ALA A 21 -1.55 -9.44 -6.75
CA ALA A 21 -1.90 -8.45 -7.77
C ALA A 21 -0.93 -7.26 -7.80
N GLY A 22 0.27 -7.39 -7.24
CA GLY A 22 1.29 -6.34 -7.25
C GLY A 22 1.88 -6.15 -8.65
N ILE A 23 2.01 -4.89 -9.08
CA ILE A 23 2.74 -4.50 -10.29
C ILE A 23 3.90 -3.61 -9.85
N SER A 24 5.11 -3.89 -10.34
CA SER A 24 6.30 -3.08 -10.03
C SER A 24 6.07 -1.61 -10.43
N ALA A 25 6.58 -0.68 -9.61
CA ALA A 25 6.44 0.76 -9.82
C ALA A 25 4.99 1.27 -9.96
N ASN A 26 3.97 0.46 -9.61
CA ASN A 26 2.58 0.89 -9.69
C ASN A 26 2.32 2.07 -8.78
N ARG A 27 1.30 2.84 -9.09
CA ARG A 27 0.92 4.06 -8.40
C ARG A 27 -0.58 4.02 -8.15
N LEU A 28 -1.05 4.72 -7.13
CA LEU A 28 -2.46 4.81 -6.79
C LEU A 28 -3.25 5.57 -7.86
N LEU A 29 -2.72 6.71 -8.32
CA LEU A 29 -3.50 7.71 -9.05
C LEU A 29 -3.09 7.86 -10.52
N SER A 30 -1.79 7.93 -10.78
CA SER A 30 -1.24 8.12 -12.12
C SER A 30 -0.65 6.85 -12.68
N GLU A 31 -0.52 6.72 -13.99
CA GLU A 31 0.14 5.56 -14.58
C GLU A 31 1.68 5.62 -14.40
N ALA A 32 2.29 4.44 -14.51
CA ALA A 32 3.73 4.22 -14.55
C ALA A 32 4.00 3.03 -15.48
N ASP A 33 4.57 1.93 -14.99
CA ASP A 33 4.80 0.69 -15.75
C ASP A 33 3.49 -0.10 -16.06
N GLY A 34 2.33 0.54 -15.88
CA GLY A 34 0.99 -0.02 -16.11
C GLY A 34 -0.13 0.91 -15.59
N TYR A 35 -1.38 0.44 -15.74
CA TYR A 35 -2.55 1.14 -15.20
C TYR A 35 -2.44 1.32 -13.68
N ASN A 36 -2.88 2.47 -13.18
CA ASN A 36 -2.86 2.77 -11.76
C ASN A 36 -3.77 1.81 -10.94
N ALA A 37 -3.49 1.69 -9.64
CA ALA A 37 -4.20 0.78 -8.75
C ALA A 37 -5.71 1.04 -8.71
N LEU A 38 -6.13 2.30 -8.79
CA LEU A 38 -7.56 2.64 -8.82
C LEU A 38 -8.28 2.06 -10.04
N ALA A 39 -7.68 2.19 -11.22
CA ALA A 39 -8.25 1.76 -12.49
C ALA A 39 -8.36 0.23 -12.59
N ARG A 40 -7.39 -0.49 -12.02
CA ARG A 40 -7.35 -1.97 -12.05
C ARG A 40 -7.99 -2.64 -10.83
N PHE A 41 -8.45 -1.90 -9.83
CA PHE A 41 -9.02 -2.47 -8.61
C PHE A 41 -10.20 -3.41 -8.90
N ASP A 42 -11.05 -3.06 -9.87
CA ASP A 42 -12.18 -3.88 -10.27
C ASP A 42 -11.75 -5.23 -10.86
N SER A 43 -10.78 -5.24 -11.80
CA SER A 43 -10.31 -6.48 -12.44
C SER A 43 -9.44 -7.32 -11.50
N ASP A 44 -8.56 -6.67 -10.74
CA ASP A 44 -7.48 -7.33 -10.02
C ASP A 44 -7.87 -7.71 -8.59
N VAL A 45 -8.97 -7.16 -8.10
CA VAL A 45 -9.52 -7.45 -6.77
C VAL A 45 -10.98 -7.86 -6.88
N LEU A 46 -11.87 -6.96 -7.32
CA LEU A 46 -13.33 -7.20 -7.19
C LEU A 46 -13.86 -8.35 -8.04
N ALA A 47 -13.24 -8.61 -9.20
CA ALA A 47 -13.61 -9.69 -10.11
C ALA A 47 -12.92 -11.02 -9.79
N VAL A 48 -11.98 -11.07 -8.84
CA VAL A 48 -11.23 -12.28 -8.51
C VAL A 48 -12.15 -13.28 -7.78
N PRO A 49 -12.38 -14.49 -8.33
CA PRO A 49 -13.28 -15.45 -7.70
C PRO A 49 -12.82 -15.87 -6.29
N GLY A 50 -13.75 -15.86 -5.34
CA GLY A 50 -13.51 -16.31 -3.96
C GLY A 50 -12.68 -15.36 -3.09
N VAL A 51 -12.34 -14.16 -3.58
CA VAL A 51 -11.67 -13.16 -2.76
C VAL A 51 -12.61 -12.69 -1.63
N THR A 52 -12.05 -12.56 -0.42
CA THR A 52 -12.79 -12.09 0.76
C THR A 52 -12.09 -10.93 1.46
N HIS A 53 -10.79 -10.76 1.20
CA HIS A 53 -9.95 -9.73 1.81
C HIS A 53 -8.96 -9.21 0.77
N VAL A 54 -8.65 -7.92 0.85
CA VAL A 54 -7.56 -7.28 0.11
C VAL A 54 -6.64 -6.57 1.09
N VAL A 55 -5.33 -6.74 0.92
CA VAL A 55 -4.31 -5.97 1.65
C VAL A 55 -3.68 -4.99 0.66
N ILE A 56 -3.81 -3.69 0.92
CA ILE A 56 -3.32 -2.63 0.03
C ILE A 56 -2.03 -2.04 0.61
N LEU A 57 -0.89 -2.35 -0.02
CA LEU A 57 0.39 -1.68 0.22
C LEU A 57 0.80 -0.98 -1.08
N GLU A 58 0.52 0.31 -1.18
CA GLU A 58 0.78 1.10 -2.38
C GLU A 58 0.98 2.57 -2.02
N GLY A 59 1.57 3.39 -2.90
CA GLY A 59 1.60 4.85 -2.73
C GLY A 59 3.00 5.46 -2.63
N VAL A 60 4.04 4.67 -2.30
CA VAL A 60 5.42 5.18 -2.27
C VAL A 60 5.88 5.65 -3.65
N ASN A 61 5.41 5.00 -4.72
CA ASN A 61 5.74 5.35 -6.10
C ASN A 61 5.02 6.61 -6.59
N ASP A 62 3.87 6.98 -6.01
CA ASP A 62 3.21 8.27 -6.30
C ASP A 62 4.09 9.41 -5.78
N LEU A 63 4.58 9.27 -4.54
CA LEU A 63 5.43 10.26 -3.86
C LEU A 63 6.83 10.34 -4.49
N GLY A 64 7.48 9.19 -4.65
CA GLY A 64 8.78 9.08 -5.31
C GLY A 64 8.72 9.51 -6.77
N GLY A 65 7.65 9.14 -7.47
CA GLY A 65 7.38 9.56 -8.83
C GLY A 65 7.23 11.07 -8.96
N ALA A 66 6.46 11.72 -8.09
CA ALA A 66 6.33 13.17 -8.10
C ALA A 66 7.69 13.87 -7.91
N ALA A 67 8.49 13.41 -6.95
CA ALA A 67 9.82 13.97 -6.70
C ALA A 67 10.77 13.76 -7.90
N ARG A 68 10.89 12.52 -8.38
CA ARG A 68 11.77 12.16 -9.52
C ARG A 68 11.39 12.94 -10.79
N ASP A 69 10.10 13.01 -11.07
CA ASP A 69 9.56 13.64 -12.28
C ASP A 69 9.42 15.17 -12.13
N LYS A 70 9.86 15.75 -11.00
CA LYS A 70 9.78 17.19 -10.64
C LYS A 70 8.37 17.77 -10.79
N ARG A 71 7.36 16.96 -10.42
CA ARG A 71 5.95 17.38 -10.40
C ARG A 71 5.60 17.95 -9.01
N PRO A 72 4.54 18.77 -8.91
CA PRO A 72 4.01 19.16 -7.60
C PRO A 72 3.75 17.93 -6.72
N MET A 73 4.22 17.98 -5.48
CA MET A 73 4.01 16.90 -4.52
C MET A 73 2.52 16.70 -4.25
N LEU A 74 2.10 15.45 -4.13
CA LEU A 74 0.71 15.13 -3.81
C LEU A 74 0.37 15.60 -2.39
N THR A 75 -0.87 16.02 -2.18
CA THR A 75 -1.35 16.27 -0.80
C THR A 75 -1.70 14.94 -0.12
N PRO A 76 -1.65 14.85 1.22
CA PRO A 76 -2.16 13.68 1.95
C PRO A 76 -3.60 13.36 1.57
N GLN A 77 -4.45 14.37 1.37
CA GLN A 77 -5.86 14.21 1.03
C GLN A 77 -6.05 13.58 -0.36
N THR A 78 -5.18 13.89 -1.32
CA THR A 78 -5.20 13.28 -2.66
C THR A 78 -4.92 11.77 -2.56
N VAL A 79 -3.89 11.39 -1.80
CA VAL A 79 -3.52 9.98 -1.59
C VAL A 79 -4.61 9.23 -0.80
N ILE A 80 -5.10 9.82 0.28
CA ILE A 80 -6.21 9.29 1.08
C ILE A 80 -7.47 9.10 0.24
N GLY A 81 -7.77 10.06 -0.64
CA GLY A 81 -8.89 9.97 -1.58
C GLY A 81 -8.85 8.73 -2.47
N ALA A 82 -7.66 8.30 -2.91
CA ALA A 82 -7.50 7.06 -3.66
C ALA A 82 -7.83 5.83 -2.80
N TYR A 83 -7.32 5.74 -1.57
CA TYR A 83 -7.69 4.64 -0.67
C TYR A 83 -9.19 4.61 -0.41
N ARG A 84 -9.82 5.77 -0.17
CA ARG A 84 -11.27 5.88 0.04
C ARG A 84 -12.09 5.34 -1.12
N GLN A 85 -11.67 5.59 -2.36
CA GLN A 85 -12.35 5.04 -3.53
C GLN A 85 -12.23 3.51 -3.63
N MET A 86 -11.10 2.92 -3.24
CA MET A 86 -10.97 1.46 -3.16
C MET A 86 -11.82 0.87 -2.03
N ILE A 87 -11.78 1.51 -0.86
CA ILE A 87 -12.60 1.15 0.31
C ILE A 87 -14.09 1.18 -0.05
N ALA A 88 -14.56 2.23 -0.72
CA ALA A 88 -15.98 2.38 -1.06
C ALA A 88 -16.51 1.32 -2.03
N ARG A 89 -15.65 0.75 -2.89
CA ARG A 89 -16.06 -0.25 -3.90
C ARG A 89 -16.08 -1.69 -3.37
N ALA A 90 -15.34 -1.99 -2.31
CA ALA A 90 -15.17 -3.35 -1.81
C ALA A 90 -16.43 -3.97 -1.15
N PRO A 91 -17.27 -3.22 -0.39
CA PRO A 91 -18.46 -3.76 0.27
C PRO A 91 -19.48 -4.38 -0.71
N ASP A 92 -19.61 -3.84 -1.93
CA ASP A 92 -20.51 -4.35 -2.97
C ASP A 92 -20.17 -5.78 -3.44
N ARG A 93 -19.01 -6.30 -2.99
CA ARG A 93 -18.54 -7.67 -3.24
C ARG A 93 -18.25 -8.44 -1.95
N ASN A 94 -18.64 -7.92 -0.78
CA ASN A 94 -18.33 -8.49 0.54
C ASN A 94 -16.82 -8.68 0.79
N ILE A 95 -15.99 -7.78 0.25
CA ILE A 95 -14.54 -7.82 0.39
C ILE A 95 -14.13 -6.88 1.51
N LYS A 96 -13.34 -7.39 2.46
CA LYS A 96 -12.74 -6.57 3.52
C LYS A 96 -11.46 -5.90 3.05
N VAL A 97 -11.30 -4.61 3.33
CA VAL A 97 -10.13 -3.83 2.97
C VAL A 97 -9.22 -3.66 4.18
N ILE A 98 -7.98 -4.13 4.06
CA ILE A 98 -6.92 -3.95 5.03
C ILE A 98 -5.87 -3.04 4.42
N LEU A 99 -5.62 -1.88 5.04
CA LEU A 99 -4.58 -0.96 4.57
C LEU A 99 -3.23 -1.30 5.22
N ALA A 100 -2.17 -1.38 4.43
CA ALA A 100 -0.82 -1.42 4.95
C ALA A 100 -0.21 -0.01 4.89
N THR A 101 0.40 0.42 5.98
CA THR A 101 1.11 1.71 6.02
C THR A 101 2.24 1.74 4.98
N ILE A 102 2.38 2.85 4.26
CA ILE A 102 3.43 3.11 3.28
C ILE A 102 4.80 3.05 3.95
N LEU A 103 5.69 2.22 3.41
CA LEU A 103 6.99 1.95 4.02
C LEU A 103 7.91 3.18 4.00
N PRO A 104 8.83 3.28 4.98
CA PRO A 104 9.94 4.23 4.89
C PRO A 104 10.76 3.96 3.63
N TYR A 105 11.29 5.03 3.02
CA TYR A 105 12.00 4.93 1.74
C TYR A 105 13.18 5.91 1.62
N LYS A 106 13.61 6.51 2.74
CA LYS A 106 14.81 7.36 2.78
C LYS A 106 16.04 6.51 2.46
N GLY A 107 16.83 6.97 1.49
CA GLY A 107 17.91 6.19 0.90
C GLY A 107 17.62 5.79 -0.54
N ALA A 108 16.35 5.70 -0.94
CA ALA A 108 15.97 5.55 -2.34
C ALA A 108 16.32 6.82 -3.14
N GLY A 109 16.77 6.65 -4.38
CA GLY A 109 17.17 7.78 -5.26
C GLY A 109 16.03 8.74 -5.61
N TYR A 110 14.78 8.35 -5.38
CA TYR A 110 13.58 9.17 -5.57
C TYR A 110 12.98 9.66 -4.24
N TRP A 111 13.70 9.52 -3.13
CA TRP A 111 13.26 10.06 -1.85
C TRP A 111 13.27 11.59 -1.84
N SER A 112 12.31 12.19 -1.14
CA SER A 112 12.27 13.62 -0.84
C SER A 112 11.66 13.85 0.54
N ALA A 113 12.07 14.92 1.22
CA ALA A 113 11.50 15.29 2.52
C ALA A 113 10.01 15.62 2.43
N GLU A 114 9.59 16.27 1.34
CA GLU A 114 8.19 16.60 1.06
C GLU A 114 7.33 15.34 0.89
N GLY A 115 7.81 14.37 0.10
CA GLY A 115 7.12 13.09 -0.05
C GLY A 115 7.04 12.32 1.26
N ASP A 116 8.10 12.33 2.07
CA ASP A 116 8.10 11.64 3.36
C ASP A 116 7.14 12.27 4.37
N ALA A 117 6.98 13.61 4.35
CA ALA A 117 5.97 14.29 5.14
C ALA A 117 4.54 13.85 4.76
N VAL A 118 4.27 13.69 3.46
CA VAL A 118 2.99 13.18 2.97
C VAL A 118 2.78 11.73 3.40
N ARG A 119 3.82 10.89 3.26
CA ARG A 119 3.80 9.49 3.72
C ARG A 119 3.42 9.40 5.20
N ILE A 120 4.02 10.21 6.06
CA ILE A 120 3.74 10.25 7.50
C ILE A 120 2.27 10.59 7.74
N ALA A 121 1.78 11.68 7.14
CA ALA A 121 0.39 12.11 7.30
C ALA A 121 -0.62 11.04 6.82
N VAL A 122 -0.35 10.38 5.70
CA VAL A 122 -1.18 9.28 5.18
C VAL A 122 -1.15 8.08 6.11
N ASN A 123 0.02 7.71 6.63
CA ASN A 123 0.16 6.59 7.57
C ASN A 123 -0.56 6.85 8.89
N ASP A 124 -0.55 8.09 9.38
CA ASP A 124 -1.28 8.46 10.59
C ASP A 124 -2.80 8.36 10.37
N TRP A 125 -3.28 8.73 9.18
CA TRP A 125 -4.67 8.45 8.80
C TRP A 125 -4.94 6.94 8.72
N ILE A 126 -4.07 6.13 8.10
CA ILE A 126 -4.23 4.66 8.03
C ILE A 126 -4.38 4.05 9.43
N ARG A 127 -3.59 4.51 10.41
CA ARG A 127 -3.61 3.99 11.79
C ARG A 127 -4.86 4.36 12.58
N THR A 128 -5.52 5.47 12.22
CA THR A 128 -6.60 6.07 13.02
C THR A 128 -7.97 5.99 12.35
N THR A 129 -8.00 5.77 11.04
CA THR A 129 -9.24 5.68 10.27
C THR A 129 -10.08 4.47 10.68
N LYS A 130 -11.40 4.64 10.61
CA LYS A 130 -12.40 3.57 10.75
C LYS A 130 -13.08 3.24 9.42
N GLU A 131 -12.58 3.83 8.33
CA GLU A 131 -13.16 3.68 7.01
C GLU A 131 -12.81 2.32 6.38
N ALA A 132 -11.65 1.75 6.73
CA ALA A 132 -11.23 0.41 6.32
C ALA A 132 -11.54 -0.63 7.40
N ASP A 133 -11.63 -1.92 7.02
CA ASP A 133 -11.87 -3.03 7.95
C ASP A 133 -10.70 -3.31 8.89
N GLY A 134 -9.51 -2.80 8.57
CA GLY A 134 -8.34 -2.87 9.43
C GLY A 134 -7.07 -2.31 8.79
N PHE A 135 -5.98 -2.37 9.53
CA PHE A 135 -4.67 -2.00 8.99
C PHE A 135 -3.54 -2.92 9.50
N VAL A 136 -2.42 -2.90 8.78
CA VAL A 136 -1.15 -3.50 9.19
C VAL A 136 -0.06 -2.43 9.16
N ASP A 137 0.55 -2.14 10.32
CA ASP A 137 1.62 -1.15 10.43
C ASP A 137 2.98 -1.72 10.00
N LEU A 138 3.09 -2.01 8.70
CA LEU A 138 4.33 -2.50 8.10
C LEU A 138 5.45 -1.46 8.18
N ALA A 139 5.12 -0.17 8.11
CA ALA A 139 6.10 0.90 8.17
C ALA A 139 6.84 0.89 9.51
N ARG A 140 6.11 0.75 10.62
CA ARG A 140 6.72 0.58 11.94
C ARG A 140 7.50 -0.74 12.06
N ALA A 141 7.02 -1.81 11.44
CA ALA A 141 7.67 -3.12 11.54
C ALA A 141 9.05 -3.18 10.86
N VAL A 142 9.27 -2.37 9.82
CA VAL A 142 10.53 -2.38 9.05
C VAL A 142 11.43 -1.18 9.33
N ALA A 143 10.92 -0.14 9.99
CA ALA A 143 11.64 1.11 10.24
C ALA A 143 12.91 0.91 11.07
N ASP A 144 13.96 1.65 10.71
CA ASP A 144 15.16 1.79 11.54
C ASP A 144 14.80 2.57 12.82
N PRO A 145 15.05 2.02 14.03
CA PRO A 145 14.81 2.73 15.29
C PRO A 145 15.56 4.07 15.40
N ALA A 146 16.71 4.21 14.73
CA ALA A 146 17.51 5.44 14.74
C ALA A 146 17.05 6.47 13.71
N ASP A 147 16.41 6.05 12.61
CA ASP A 147 15.80 6.93 11.61
C ASP A 147 14.54 6.26 11.04
N PRO A 148 13.34 6.55 11.58
CA PRO A 148 12.10 5.93 11.15
C PRO A 148 11.69 6.20 9.70
N SER A 149 12.43 7.06 9.00
CA SER A 149 12.28 7.33 7.56
C SER A 149 13.05 6.33 6.71
N ARG A 150 13.93 5.52 7.31
CA ARG A 150 14.71 4.44 6.69
C ARG A 150 14.16 3.07 7.09
N MET A 151 14.39 2.08 6.24
CA MET A 151 14.19 0.69 6.60
C MET A 151 15.46 0.14 7.28
N THR A 152 15.29 -0.81 8.20
CA THR A 152 16.44 -1.57 8.72
C THR A 152 17.05 -2.42 7.62
N LYS A 153 18.37 -2.64 7.68
CA LYS A 153 19.14 -3.38 6.65
C LYS A 153 18.51 -4.69 6.16
N PRO A 154 17.91 -5.57 7.00
CA PRO A 154 17.30 -6.80 6.50
C PRO A 154 16.10 -6.60 5.56
N TYR A 155 15.50 -5.40 5.57
CA TYR A 155 14.36 -5.03 4.73
C TYR A 155 14.70 -3.96 3.68
N ASP A 156 15.91 -3.41 3.72
CA ASP A 156 16.43 -2.40 2.79
C ASP A 156 17.25 -3.10 1.69
N VAL A 157 16.54 -3.69 0.72
CA VAL A 157 17.10 -4.52 -0.38
C VAL A 157 17.03 -3.85 -1.74
#